data_AF-A0A2G9RSE4-F1
#
_entry.id   AF-A0A2G9RSE4-F1
#
_cell.length_a   1.000
_cell.length_b   1.000
_cell.length_c   1.000
_cell.angle_alpha   90.00
_cell.angle_beta   90.00
_cell.angle_gamma   90.00
#
_symmetry.space_group_name_H-M   'P 1'
#
loop_
_entity.id
_entity.type
_entity.pdbx_description
1 polymer ?
#
loop_
_entity_poly.entity_id
_entity_poly.type
_entity_poly.pdbx_seq_one_letter_code
_entity_poly.pdbx_strand_id
1 'polypeptide(L)'
;MMYELIFMGLCLGSILYNNAQQSGTECLKANARSCGECIQAGPNCGWCKKVDFLQEGEPTSARCDDLAALRLKGCPEEDIQNPRASKEKLKDNPITYKTKGNSVNSSEITQIRPQQLKFKLRSGEPQTFNLTFRRAENYPIDLYYLMDLSYSMKNDLENVKNLGTVIMEKMKQITSDFKIGFGSFVEKTVMPYISTNPAKLINPCTTNQQCTSPFSFKHVLSLTNNGSLFNELVGKQEISGNLDSPEGGFDAIMQVAVCGGCGLLCEGAEQLQGSCHRITVCWSCRSDRSGDPWGDNRGLLVVCVTEQCDGVVVPPYGLTTAETETSICPDPDLIGWRNVTRLLVFSTDAGFHFAGDGKLGGIVLPNDGKCHMQDNMYTMSHYYFNCKS
;
A
#
# COMPACT_ATOMS: atom_id res chain seq x y z
N MET A 1 9.54 -63.78 -39.66
CA MET A 1 10.55 -62.72 -39.87
C MET A 1 10.13 -61.64 -40.87
N MET A 2 9.52 -61.95 -42.02
CA MET A 2 9.12 -60.90 -43.00
C MET A 2 7.93 -60.03 -42.53
N TYR A 3 6.99 -60.60 -41.76
CA TYR A 3 5.82 -59.87 -41.24
C TYR A 3 6.14 -58.89 -40.10
N GLU A 4 7.15 -59.17 -39.26
CA GLU A 4 7.52 -58.27 -38.15
C GLU A 4 8.26 -57.01 -38.62
N LEU A 5 9.06 -57.11 -39.68
CA LEU A 5 9.75 -55.95 -40.28
C LEU A 5 8.78 -54.98 -40.97
N ILE A 6 7.69 -55.50 -41.57
CA ILE A 6 6.65 -54.69 -42.21
C ILE A 6 5.83 -53.93 -41.16
N PHE A 7 5.52 -54.56 -40.02
CA PHE A 7 4.78 -53.93 -38.93
C PHE A 7 5.57 -52.83 -38.22
N MET A 8 6.88 -53.02 -38.00
CA MET A 8 7.78 -51.98 -37.48
C MET A 8 7.94 -50.80 -38.46
N GLY A 9 8.00 -51.06 -39.77
CA GLY A 9 8.06 -50.02 -40.80
C GLY A 9 6.78 -49.17 -40.88
N LEU A 10 5.61 -49.79 -40.75
CA LEU A 10 4.32 -49.09 -40.75
C LEU A 10 4.12 -48.27 -39.46
N CYS A 11 4.56 -48.77 -38.30
CA CYS A 11 4.50 -48.02 -37.04
C CYS A 11 5.46 -46.83 -37.03
N LEU A 12 6.67 -46.98 -37.55
CA LEU A 12 7.63 -45.86 -37.69
C LEU A 12 7.15 -44.81 -38.72
N GLY A 13 6.53 -45.23 -39.83
CA GLY A 13 5.90 -44.30 -40.78
C GLY A 13 4.73 -43.51 -40.17
N SER A 14 3.95 -44.14 -39.29
CA SER A 14 2.81 -43.51 -38.60
C SER A 14 3.23 -42.52 -37.50
N ILE A 15 4.35 -42.77 -36.82
CA ILE A 15 4.89 -41.86 -35.80
C ILE A 15 5.55 -40.63 -36.44
N LEU A 16 6.09 -40.76 -37.67
CA LEU A 16 6.66 -39.64 -38.42
C LEU A 16 5.60 -38.79 -39.15
N TYR A 17 4.46 -39.36 -39.55
CA TYR A 17 3.40 -38.62 -40.24
C TYR A 17 2.54 -37.72 -39.33
N ASN A 18 2.50 -37.98 -38.02
CA ASN A 18 1.64 -37.22 -37.10
C ASN A 18 2.27 -35.94 -36.51
N ASN A 19 3.54 -35.64 -36.81
CA ASN A 19 4.17 -34.36 -36.43
C ASN A 19 4.16 -33.31 -37.57
N ALA A 20 3.58 -33.64 -38.72
CA ALA A 20 3.58 -32.77 -39.90
C ALA A 20 2.23 -32.07 -40.13
N GLN A 21 1.55 -31.54 -39.09
CA GLN A 21 0.40 -30.67 -39.32
C GLN A 21 0.04 -29.74 -38.14
N GLN A 22 0.86 -28.69 -37.94
CA GLN A 22 0.39 -27.36 -37.49
C GLN A 22 1.51 -26.29 -37.58
N SER A 23 2.20 -26.18 -38.73
CA SER A 23 3.31 -25.22 -38.91
C SER A 23 2.81 -23.81 -39.23
N GLY A 24 2.06 -23.21 -38.31
CA GLY A 24 1.85 -21.76 -38.28
C GLY A 24 2.59 -21.19 -37.09
N THR A 25 3.51 -20.25 -37.33
CA THR A 25 4.09 -19.40 -36.28
C THR A 25 2.94 -18.70 -35.54
N GLU A 26 3.14 -18.34 -34.27
CA GLU A 26 2.12 -17.62 -33.49
C GLU A 26 1.69 -16.31 -34.20
N CYS A 27 2.64 -15.67 -34.87
CA CYS A 27 2.44 -14.48 -35.71
C CYS A 27 1.51 -14.72 -36.90
N LEU A 28 1.67 -15.82 -37.64
CA LEU A 28 0.78 -16.17 -38.75
C LEU A 28 -0.62 -16.57 -38.28
N LYS A 29 -0.70 -17.30 -37.16
CA LYS A 29 -1.98 -17.72 -36.56
C LYS A 29 -2.83 -16.53 -36.10
N ALA A 30 -2.20 -15.41 -35.75
CA ALA A 30 -2.87 -14.17 -35.35
C ALA A 30 -3.65 -13.51 -36.50
N ASN A 31 -3.41 -13.88 -37.77
CA ASN A 31 -4.13 -13.37 -38.94
C ASN A 31 -4.22 -11.82 -39.00
N ALA A 32 -3.15 -11.14 -38.61
CA ALA A 32 -3.11 -9.67 -38.52
C ALA A 32 -3.38 -9.01 -39.88
N ARG A 33 -4.37 -8.12 -39.95
CA ARG A 33 -4.74 -7.40 -41.18
C ARG A 33 -3.96 -6.12 -41.39
N SER A 34 -3.33 -5.63 -40.33
CA SER A 34 -2.56 -4.39 -40.31
C SER A 34 -1.25 -4.56 -39.56
N CYS A 35 -0.29 -3.65 -39.81
CA CYS A 35 0.97 -3.62 -39.07
C CYS A 35 0.74 -3.51 -37.55
N GLY A 36 -0.24 -2.71 -37.12
CA GLY A 36 -0.56 -2.51 -35.71
C GLY A 36 -1.01 -3.80 -35.01
N GLU A 37 -1.92 -4.55 -35.64
CA GLU A 37 -2.37 -5.87 -35.14
C GLU A 37 -1.20 -6.85 -35.04
N CYS A 38 -0.31 -6.86 -36.04
CA CYS A 38 0.88 -7.71 -36.03
C CYS A 38 1.84 -7.39 -34.88
N ILE A 39 2.00 -6.10 -34.56
CA ILE A 39 2.84 -5.66 -33.45
C ILE A 39 2.25 -6.12 -32.10
N GLN A 40 0.93 -6.19 -31.99
CA GLN A 40 0.23 -6.64 -30.78
C GLN A 40 0.25 -8.17 -30.60
N ALA A 41 0.34 -8.91 -31.72
CA ALA A 41 0.25 -10.37 -31.75
C ALA A 41 1.41 -11.08 -31.02
N GLY A 42 2.61 -10.51 -31.04
CA GLY A 42 3.75 -11.10 -30.33
C GLY A 42 5.03 -10.28 -30.44
N PRO A 43 6.00 -10.49 -29.53
CA PRO A 43 7.28 -9.74 -29.49
C PRO A 43 8.27 -10.19 -30.58
N ASN A 44 8.10 -11.39 -31.11
CA ASN A 44 8.86 -12.00 -32.20
C ASN A 44 8.27 -11.69 -33.59
N CYS A 45 7.08 -11.09 -33.67
CA CYS A 45 6.41 -10.78 -34.93
C CYS A 45 6.93 -9.49 -35.57
N GLY A 46 7.15 -9.53 -36.88
CA GLY A 46 7.42 -8.36 -37.73
C GLY A 46 6.39 -8.23 -38.84
N TRP A 47 6.30 -7.03 -39.42
CA TRP A 47 5.41 -6.75 -40.55
C TRP A 47 6.21 -6.29 -41.79
N CYS A 48 6.02 -6.96 -42.92
CA CYS A 48 6.67 -6.57 -44.18
C CYS A 48 5.85 -5.51 -44.94
N LYS A 49 6.40 -4.30 -45.11
CA LYS A 49 5.73 -3.20 -45.85
C LYS A 49 5.95 -3.23 -47.37
N LYS A 50 6.91 -4.04 -47.85
CA LYS A 50 7.27 -4.14 -49.27
C LYS A 50 6.05 -4.50 -50.14
N VAL A 51 5.80 -3.76 -51.22
CA VAL A 51 4.57 -3.90 -52.02
C VAL A 51 4.49 -5.28 -52.69
N ASP A 52 5.57 -5.72 -53.33
CA ASP A 52 5.74 -6.96 -54.09
C ASP A 52 6.17 -8.17 -53.24
N PHE A 53 5.88 -8.15 -51.93
CA PHE A 53 6.24 -9.23 -51.02
C PHE A 53 5.33 -10.46 -51.13
N LEU A 54 4.02 -10.25 -51.31
CA LEU A 54 3.03 -11.33 -51.34
C LEU A 54 3.01 -12.01 -52.71
N GLN A 55 2.93 -13.33 -52.73
CA GLN A 55 2.71 -14.09 -53.96
C GLN A 55 1.24 -14.02 -54.40
N GLU A 56 0.96 -14.26 -55.68
CA GLU A 56 -0.41 -14.28 -56.20
C GLU A 56 -1.26 -15.32 -55.45
N GLY A 57 -2.34 -14.85 -54.80
CA GLY A 57 -3.25 -15.67 -54.01
C GLY A 57 -2.99 -15.67 -52.50
N GLU A 58 -1.91 -15.06 -52.01
CA GLU A 58 -1.64 -14.96 -50.57
C GLU A 58 -2.48 -13.86 -49.89
N PRO A 59 -3.02 -14.10 -48.68
CA PRO A 59 -3.76 -13.10 -47.94
C PRO A 59 -2.83 -12.01 -47.39
N THR A 60 -3.37 -10.81 -47.16
CA THR A 60 -2.62 -9.69 -46.56
C THR A 60 -2.02 -10.03 -45.19
N SER A 61 -2.63 -10.97 -44.47
CA SER A 61 -2.13 -11.44 -43.17
C SER A 61 -0.79 -12.14 -43.23
N ALA A 62 -0.38 -12.68 -44.39
CA ALA A 62 0.94 -13.29 -44.57
C ALA A 62 2.11 -12.29 -44.48
N ARG A 63 1.82 -10.98 -44.47
CA ARG A 63 2.79 -9.91 -44.18
C ARG A 63 3.25 -9.90 -42.73
N CYS A 64 2.49 -10.50 -41.82
CA CYS A 64 2.84 -10.68 -40.42
C CYS A 64 3.42 -12.08 -40.19
N ASP A 65 4.67 -12.16 -39.76
CA ASP A 65 5.31 -13.44 -39.46
C ASP A 65 6.50 -13.23 -38.50
N ASP A 66 7.13 -14.31 -38.08
CA ASP A 66 8.40 -14.27 -37.36
C ASP A 66 9.47 -13.56 -38.19
N LEU A 67 10.33 -12.79 -37.52
CA LEU A 67 11.41 -12.03 -38.19
C LEU A 67 12.31 -12.92 -39.07
N ALA A 68 12.63 -14.13 -38.60
CA ALA A 68 13.43 -15.09 -39.37
C ALA A 68 12.70 -15.60 -40.61
N ALA A 69 11.38 -15.79 -40.52
CA ALA A 69 10.55 -16.25 -41.64
C ALA A 69 10.37 -15.16 -42.70
N LEU A 70 10.19 -13.90 -42.29
CA LEU A 70 10.13 -12.77 -43.23
C LEU A 70 11.43 -12.60 -44.03
N ARG A 71 12.59 -12.76 -43.37
CA ARG A 71 13.91 -12.76 -44.02
C ARG A 71 14.02 -13.87 -45.05
N LEU A 72 13.60 -15.09 -44.68
CA LEU A 72 13.63 -16.26 -45.57
C LEU A 72 12.71 -16.09 -46.78
N LYS A 73 11.56 -15.42 -46.60
CA LYS A 73 10.60 -15.10 -47.66
C LYS A 73 11.05 -13.92 -48.56
N GLY A 74 12.21 -13.33 -48.29
CA GLY A 74 12.78 -12.27 -49.13
C GLY A 74 12.26 -10.86 -48.84
N CYS A 75 11.73 -10.60 -47.63
CA CYS A 75 11.50 -9.23 -47.18
C CYS A 75 12.84 -8.57 -46.77
N PRO A 76 13.24 -7.43 -47.37
CA PRO A 76 14.41 -6.67 -46.97
C PRO A 76 14.29 -6.14 -45.52
N GLU A 77 15.40 -5.99 -44.81
CA GLU A 77 15.39 -5.50 -43.41
C GLU A 77 14.79 -4.10 -43.27
N GLU A 78 15.03 -3.21 -44.25
CA GLU A 78 14.48 -1.86 -44.29
C GLU A 78 12.96 -1.81 -44.45
N ASP A 79 12.38 -2.91 -44.96
CA ASP A 79 10.95 -3.08 -45.15
C ASP A 79 10.26 -3.88 -44.04
N ILE A 80 11.03 -4.47 -43.12
CA ILE A 80 10.50 -5.13 -41.93
C ILE A 80 10.25 -4.07 -40.84
N GLN A 81 8.98 -3.79 -40.58
CA GLN A 81 8.55 -2.98 -39.44
C GLN A 81 8.54 -3.83 -38.18
N ASN A 82 9.46 -3.54 -37.26
CA ASN A 82 9.54 -4.19 -35.96
C ASN A 82 9.92 -3.18 -34.86
N PRO A 83 8.96 -2.39 -34.36
CA PRO A 83 9.20 -1.49 -33.23
C PRO A 83 9.62 -2.29 -32.00
N ARG A 84 10.79 -1.97 -31.46
CA ARG A 84 11.37 -2.59 -30.25
C ARG A 84 11.11 -1.73 -29.02
N ALA A 85 11.06 -2.40 -27.87
CA ALA A 85 11.01 -1.71 -26.60
C ALA A 85 12.29 -0.89 -26.35
N SER A 86 12.16 0.22 -25.63
CA SER A 86 13.29 1.09 -25.26
C SER A 86 13.10 1.69 -23.88
N LYS A 87 14.19 2.01 -23.19
CA LYS A 87 14.18 2.67 -21.88
C LYS A 87 15.06 3.92 -21.87
N GLU A 88 14.58 4.96 -21.20
CA GLU A 88 15.26 6.25 -21.05
C GLU A 88 15.18 6.69 -19.58
N LYS A 89 16.30 7.17 -19.04
CA LYS A 89 16.34 7.76 -17.69
C LYS A 89 16.08 9.25 -17.79
N LEU A 90 14.99 9.72 -17.17
CA LEU A 90 14.64 11.15 -17.14
C LEU A 90 15.22 11.85 -15.90
N LYS A 91 15.18 11.17 -14.74
CA LYS A 91 15.71 11.69 -13.47
C LYS A 91 16.46 10.58 -12.72
N ASP A 92 17.75 10.81 -12.45
CA ASP A 92 18.66 9.85 -11.80
C ASP A 92 19.62 10.57 -10.83
N ASN A 93 19.05 11.32 -9.89
CA ASN A 93 19.78 11.98 -8.82
C ASN A 93 20.58 10.95 -8.01
N PRO A 94 21.84 11.27 -7.65
CA PRO A 94 22.68 10.36 -6.88
C PRO A 94 22.11 10.16 -5.47
N ILE A 95 22.39 8.99 -4.90
CA ILE A 95 22.08 8.71 -3.49
C ILE A 95 22.80 9.70 -2.60
N THR A 96 22.10 10.23 -1.60
CA THR A 96 22.69 11.17 -0.64
C THR A 96 23.57 10.42 0.35
N TYR A 97 24.83 10.82 0.46
CA TYR A 97 25.75 10.37 1.49
C TYR A 97 25.91 11.53 2.48
N LYS A 98 25.53 11.35 3.74
CA LYS A 98 25.79 12.37 4.76
C LYS A 98 27.27 12.35 5.12
N THR A 99 27.99 13.41 4.77
CA THR A 99 29.24 13.78 5.42
C THR A 99 28.92 14.49 6.73
N LYS A 100 29.58 14.12 7.84
CA LYS A 100 29.37 14.71 9.17
C LYS A 100 29.46 16.24 9.09
N GLY A 101 28.37 16.96 9.33
CA GLY A 101 28.39 18.43 9.52
C GLY A 101 27.21 19.21 8.91
N ASN A 102 26.55 18.72 7.86
CA ASN A 102 25.46 19.46 7.22
C ASN A 102 24.08 18.89 7.59
N SER A 103 23.23 19.73 8.19
CA SER A 103 21.80 19.45 8.35
C SER A 103 21.13 19.56 6.97
N VAL A 104 21.12 18.46 6.22
CA VAL A 104 20.38 18.39 4.95
C VAL A 104 18.89 18.28 5.27
N ASN A 105 18.08 19.14 4.66
CA ASN A 105 16.62 19.10 4.76
C ASN A 105 16.09 17.74 4.30
N SER A 106 15.05 17.21 4.95
CA SER A 106 14.49 15.88 4.66
C SER A 106 14.07 15.71 3.20
N SER A 107 13.60 16.78 2.56
CA SER A 107 13.17 16.86 1.17
C SER A 107 14.28 16.70 0.13
N GLU A 108 15.55 16.85 0.54
CA GLU A 108 16.72 16.79 -0.35
C GLU A 108 17.43 15.43 -0.28
N ILE A 109 16.99 14.53 0.61
CA ILE A 109 17.60 13.22 0.81
C ILE A 109 17.11 12.25 -0.26
N THR A 110 18.02 11.79 -1.11
CA THR A 110 17.76 10.78 -2.14
C THR A 110 18.12 9.38 -1.63
N GLN A 111 17.11 8.56 -1.35
CA GLN A 111 17.28 7.16 -0.88
C GLN A 111 17.11 6.12 -2.00
N ILE A 112 16.48 6.50 -3.11
CA ILE A 112 16.18 5.62 -4.23
C ILE A 112 16.59 6.27 -5.55
N ARG A 113 17.14 5.46 -6.47
CA ARG A 113 17.45 5.90 -7.84
C ARG A 113 17.31 4.76 -8.85
N PRO A 114 16.94 5.04 -10.11
CA PRO A 114 16.54 6.35 -10.65
C PRO A 114 15.15 6.78 -10.15
N GLN A 115 14.83 8.08 -10.20
CA GLN A 115 13.54 8.62 -9.73
C GLN A 115 12.50 8.72 -10.85
N GLN A 116 12.93 8.83 -12.11
CA GLN A 116 12.01 8.88 -13.24
C GLN A 116 12.59 8.15 -14.45
N LEU A 117 11.78 7.23 -14.98
CA LEU A 117 12.10 6.41 -16.15
C LEU A 117 10.98 6.54 -17.18
N LYS A 118 11.35 6.51 -18.46
CA LYS A 118 10.42 6.43 -19.58
C LYS A 118 10.64 5.12 -20.31
N PHE A 119 9.59 4.31 -20.39
CA PHE A 119 9.59 3.07 -21.13
C PHE A 119 8.74 3.21 -22.38
N LYS A 120 9.25 2.73 -23.51
CA LYS A 120 8.44 2.33 -24.66
C LYS A 120 8.36 0.82 -24.62
N LEU A 121 7.15 0.27 -24.45
CA LEU A 121 6.93 -1.16 -24.29
C LEU A 121 6.38 -1.75 -25.59
N ARG A 122 6.85 -2.96 -25.92
CA ARG A 122 6.30 -3.79 -26.99
C ARG A 122 5.50 -4.92 -26.36
N SER A 123 4.32 -5.22 -26.92
CA SER A 123 3.46 -6.31 -26.45
C SER A 123 4.27 -7.62 -26.35
N GLY A 124 4.31 -8.22 -25.16
CA GLY A 124 5.04 -9.46 -24.88
C GLY A 124 6.56 -9.33 -24.70
N GLU A 125 7.16 -8.15 -24.88
CA GLU A 125 8.60 -7.94 -24.66
C GLU A 125 8.86 -7.34 -23.26
N PRO A 126 9.44 -8.09 -22.31
CA PRO A 126 9.72 -7.56 -20.97
C PRO A 126 10.84 -6.51 -21.01
N GLN A 127 10.78 -5.54 -20.09
CA GLN A 127 11.83 -4.54 -19.89
C GLN A 127 12.36 -4.57 -18.46
N THR A 128 13.68 -4.67 -18.32
CA THR A 128 14.35 -4.72 -17.01
C THR A 128 15.15 -3.44 -16.77
N PHE A 129 15.08 -2.95 -15.54
CA PHE A 129 15.89 -1.83 -15.06
C PHE A 129 16.40 -2.12 -13.65
N ASN A 130 17.50 -1.45 -13.27
CA ASN A 130 18.09 -1.59 -11.96
C ASN A 130 17.61 -0.44 -11.07
N LEU A 131 17.06 -0.79 -9.92
CA LEU A 131 16.66 0.12 -8.87
C LEU A 131 17.65 0.00 -7.72
N THR A 132 18.24 1.10 -7.29
CA THR A 132 19.19 1.14 -6.17
C THR A 132 18.54 1.84 -5.00
N PHE A 133 18.59 1.19 -3.84
CA PHE A 133 18.07 1.71 -2.58
C PHE A 133 19.20 1.78 -1.54
N ARG A 134 19.23 2.86 -0.76
CA ARG A 134 20.06 2.98 0.43
C ARG A 134 19.28 3.70 1.52
N ARG A 135 19.25 3.09 2.71
CA ARG A 135 18.69 3.71 3.91
C ARG A 135 19.50 4.95 4.30
N ALA A 136 18.84 6.08 4.49
CA ALA A 136 19.47 7.30 4.98
C ALA A 136 19.83 7.19 6.48
N GLU A 137 21.00 7.70 6.84
CA GLU A 137 21.42 7.84 8.23
C GLU A 137 20.86 9.13 8.85
N ASN A 138 20.52 9.10 10.14
CA ASN A 138 19.96 10.24 10.86
C ASN A 138 18.74 10.87 10.15
N TYR A 139 17.80 10.03 9.69
CA TYR A 139 16.57 10.48 9.03
C TYR A 139 15.50 10.79 10.10
N PRO A 140 14.68 11.85 9.96
CA PRO A 140 13.72 12.20 11.00
C PRO A 140 12.66 11.14 11.22
N ILE A 141 12.13 11.11 12.44
CA ILE A 141 11.13 10.13 12.88
C ILE A 141 10.00 10.85 13.58
N ASP A 142 8.78 10.56 13.14
CA ASP A 142 7.54 10.92 13.81
C ASP A 142 6.96 9.64 14.42
N LEU A 143 6.69 9.65 15.73
CA LEU A 143 6.09 8.53 16.45
C LEU A 143 4.77 8.97 17.05
N TYR A 144 3.68 8.33 16.65
CA TYR A 144 2.37 8.53 17.26
C TYR A 144 2.03 7.33 18.13
N TYR A 145 1.86 7.56 19.43
CA TYR A 145 1.52 6.52 20.40
C TYR A 145 0.00 6.46 20.56
N LEU A 146 -0.59 5.37 20.07
CA LEU A 146 -2.02 5.11 20.11
C LEU A 146 -2.31 4.03 21.15
N MET A 147 -2.92 4.43 22.26
CA MET A 147 -3.10 3.60 23.44
C MET A 147 -4.55 3.25 23.69
N ASP A 148 -4.79 1.99 23.97
CA ASP A 148 -6.04 1.50 24.55
C ASP A 148 -6.19 2.01 25.99
N LEU A 149 -7.31 2.69 26.29
CA LEU A 149 -7.67 3.16 27.62
C LEU A 149 -8.90 2.42 28.18
N SER A 150 -9.18 1.22 27.71
CA SER A 150 -10.10 0.28 28.35
C SER A 150 -9.66 -0.05 29.78
N TYR A 151 -10.55 -0.66 30.56
CA TYR A 151 -10.33 -0.84 32.00
C TYR A 151 -9.11 -1.73 32.32
N SER A 152 -8.81 -2.70 31.46
CA SER A 152 -7.70 -3.64 31.63
C SER A 152 -6.33 -2.96 31.56
N MET A 153 -6.21 -1.90 30.75
CA MET A 153 -4.99 -1.11 30.53
C MET A 153 -4.63 -0.13 31.66
N LYS A 154 -5.34 -0.17 32.79
CA LYS A 154 -5.15 0.76 33.92
C LYS A 154 -3.73 0.79 34.47
N ASN A 155 -3.09 -0.37 34.63
CA ASN A 155 -1.73 -0.44 35.18
C ASN A 155 -0.69 0.05 34.16
N ASP A 156 -0.94 -0.19 32.88
CA ASP A 156 -0.06 0.22 31.78
C ASP A 156 -0.03 1.75 31.62
N LEU A 157 -1.17 2.42 31.82
CA LEU A 157 -1.23 3.89 31.80
C LEU A 157 -0.25 4.51 32.81
N GLU A 158 -0.14 3.95 34.02
CA GLU A 158 0.80 4.45 35.04
C GLU A 158 2.26 4.33 34.61
N ASN A 159 2.61 3.29 33.83
CA ASN A 159 3.96 3.14 33.28
C ASN A 159 4.21 4.14 32.14
N VAL A 160 3.22 4.35 31.26
CA VAL A 160 3.34 5.22 30.08
C VAL A 160 3.45 6.69 30.45
N LYS A 161 2.88 7.12 31.59
CA LYS A 161 3.04 8.49 32.13
C LYS A 161 4.49 8.94 32.26
N ASN A 162 5.40 8.01 32.54
CA ASN A 162 6.83 8.28 32.73
C ASN A 162 7.68 7.96 31.50
N LEU A 163 7.06 7.48 30.42
CA LEU A 163 7.78 6.91 29.27
C LEU A 163 8.21 7.96 28.24
N GLY A 164 7.51 9.09 28.13
CA GLY A 164 7.73 10.07 27.05
C GLY A 164 9.14 10.66 27.03
N THR A 165 9.65 11.12 28.19
CA THR A 165 11.03 11.64 28.32
C THR A 165 12.07 10.57 28.03
N VAL A 166 11.85 9.35 28.51
CA VAL A 166 12.77 8.21 28.30
C VAL A 166 12.85 7.82 26.82
N ILE A 167 11.71 7.73 26.13
CA ILE A 167 11.66 7.48 24.68
C ILE A 167 12.43 8.58 23.95
N MET A 168 12.17 9.85 24.25
CA MET A 168 12.86 10.96 23.59
C MET A 168 14.38 10.90 23.77
N GLU A 169 14.87 10.59 24.97
CA GLU A 169 16.31 10.44 25.23
C GLU A 169 16.94 9.30 24.43
N LYS A 170 16.25 8.16 24.31
CA LYS A 170 16.71 7.03 23.50
C LYS A 170 16.66 7.34 22.01
N MET A 171 15.60 7.99 21.54
CA MET A 171 15.44 8.35 20.14
C MET A 171 16.44 9.42 19.68
N LYS A 172 16.88 10.31 20.58
CA LYS A 172 17.99 11.25 20.32
C LYS A 172 19.32 10.57 19.97
N GLN A 173 19.52 9.31 20.37
CA GLN A 173 20.72 8.53 19.98
C GLN A 173 20.61 7.96 18.57
N ILE A 174 19.40 7.87 18.00
CA ILE A 174 19.11 7.29 16.69
C ILE A 174 18.94 8.39 15.63
N THR A 175 18.19 9.44 15.97
CA THR A 175 17.92 10.58 15.09
C THR A 175 18.01 11.90 15.85
N SER A 176 18.51 12.94 15.19
CA SER A 176 18.56 14.30 15.72
C SER A 176 17.22 15.01 15.65
N ASP A 177 16.26 14.46 14.89
CA ASP A 177 14.95 15.05 14.68
C ASP A 177 13.85 14.01 14.95
N PHE A 178 13.27 14.13 16.14
CA PHE A 178 12.25 13.23 16.65
C PHE A 178 11.03 14.03 17.13
N LYS A 179 9.84 13.62 16.69
CA LYS A 179 8.56 14.10 17.22
C LYS A 179 7.75 12.95 17.79
N ILE A 180 7.03 13.22 18.87
CA ILE A 180 6.12 12.28 19.53
C ILE A 180 4.72 12.89 19.66
N GLY A 181 3.70 12.06 19.45
CA GLY A 181 2.28 12.39 19.60
C GLY A 181 1.55 11.30 20.40
N PHE A 182 0.34 11.61 20.87
CA PHE A 182 -0.45 10.69 21.67
C PHE A 182 -1.94 10.74 21.29
N GLY A 183 -2.56 9.57 21.23
CA GLY A 183 -4.00 9.41 21.13
C GLY A 183 -4.47 8.20 21.92
N SER A 184 -5.75 8.19 22.25
CA SER A 184 -6.37 7.09 22.97
C SER A 184 -7.63 6.59 22.31
N PHE A 185 -7.97 5.33 22.55
CA PHE A 185 -9.21 4.72 22.08
C PHE A 185 -9.78 3.76 23.12
N VAL A 186 -11.06 3.44 22.95
CA VAL A 186 -11.75 2.37 23.69
C VAL A 186 -12.62 1.64 22.69
N GLU A 187 -13.85 2.11 22.45
CA GLU A 187 -14.84 1.40 21.65
C GLU A 187 -15.91 2.33 21.05
N LYS A 188 -16.60 1.85 20.02
CA LYS A 188 -17.82 2.47 19.47
C LYS A 188 -18.84 2.70 20.58
N THR A 189 -19.36 3.92 20.66
CA THR A 189 -20.28 4.34 21.72
C THR A 189 -21.74 3.96 21.44
N VAL A 190 -21.96 2.73 20.97
CA VAL A 190 -23.30 2.18 20.68
C VAL A 190 -23.46 0.79 21.28
N MET A 191 -24.72 0.36 21.44
CA MET A 191 -25.03 -1.04 21.78
C MET A 191 -24.68 -1.95 20.59
N PRO A 192 -24.17 -3.19 20.79
CA PRO A 192 -23.98 -3.90 22.06
C PRO A 192 -22.61 -3.71 22.72
N TYR A 193 -21.70 -2.93 22.13
CA TYR A 193 -20.32 -2.79 22.63
C TYR A 193 -20.25 -2.06 23.97
N ILE A 194 -21.16 -1.12 24.22
CA ILE A 194 -21.29 -0.42 25.52
C ILE A 194 -22.68 -0.58 26.14
N SER A 195 -22.75 -0.39 27.46
CA SER A 195 -24.04 -0.29 28.17
C SER A 195 -24.65 1.10 28.00
N THR A 196 -25.89 1.16 27.52
CA THR A 196 -26.65 2.40 27.31
C THR A 196 -27.48 2.83 28.53
N ASN A 197 -27.33 2.16 29.69
CA ASN A 197 -27.93 2.60 30.94
C ASN A 197 -27.32 3.96 31.35
N PRO A 198 -28.12 4.99 31.68
CA PRO A 198 -27.62 6.32 32.05
C PRO A 198 -26.51 6.33 33.11
N ALA A 199 -26.58 5.45 34.12
CA ALA A 199 -25.53 5.35 35.14
C ALA A 199 -24.20 4.83 34.55
N LYS A 200 -24.26 3.92 33.58
CA LYS A 200 -23.10 3.30 32.92
C LYS A 200 -22.52 4.15 31.80
N LEU A 201 -23.31 5.02 31.19
CA LEU A 201 -22.79 6.05 30.27
C LEU A 201 -21.92 7.07 30.99
N ILE A 202 -22.23 7.39 32.25
CA ILE A 202 -21.41 8.29 33.08
C ILE A 202 -20.18 7.56 33.64
N ASN A 203 -20.38 6.34 34.15
CA ASN A 203 -19.29 5.51 34.67
C ASN A 203 -19.48 4.05 34.22
N PRO A 204 -18.76 3.58 33.19
CA PRO A 204 -18.91 2.22 32.68
C PRO A 204 -18.42 1.15 33.67
N CYS A 205 -17.50 1.53 34.57
CA CYS A 205 -16.91 0.65 35.55
C CYS A 205 -17.82 0.36 36.75
N THR A 206 -17.34 -0.44 37.69
CA THR A 206 -18.09 -0.76 38.91
C THR A 206 -18.19 0.46 39.84
N THR A 207 -19.12 0.47 40.80
CA THR A 207 -19.36 1.62 41.71
C THR A 207 -18.14 2.06 42.52
N ASN A 208 -17.15 1.18 42.68
CA ASN A 208 -15.93 1.45 43.45
C ASN A 208 -14.76 1.96 42.59
N GLN A 209 -14.96 2.05 41.27
CA GLN A 209 -13.95 2.46 40.29
C GLN A 209 -14.46 3.70 39.57
N GLN A 210 -13.63 4.74 39.52
CA GLN A 210 -13.93 5.94 38.76
C GLN A 210 -13.34 5.77 37.35
N CYS A 211 -14.22 5.66 36.37
CA CYS A 211 -13.87 5.64 34.96
C CYS A 211 -14.61 6.74 34.23
N THR A 212 -13.99 7.26 33.18
CA THR A 212 -14.62 8.24 32.30
C THR A 212 -15.60 7.55 31.34
N SER A 213 -16.56 8.32 30.81
CA SER A 213 -17.52 7.84 29.82
C SER A 213 -16.81 7.17 28.62
N PRO A 214 -17.39 6.11 28.03
CA PRO A 214 -16.81 5.45 26.88
C PRO A 214 -16.71 6.41 25.69
N PHE A 215 -15.65 6.25 24.91
CA PHE A 215 -15.40 7.02 23.70
C PHE A 215 -14.69 6.14 22.66
N SER A 216 -14.84 6.48 21.38
CA SER A 216 -14.22 5.71 20.31
C SER A 216 -12.74 6.07 20.15
N PHE A 217 -12.44 7.27 19.66
CA PHE A 217 -11.07 7.76 19.50
C PHE A 217 -10.96 9.22 19.93
N LYS A 218 -9.86 9.53 20.63
CA LYS A 218 -9.48 10.86 21.06
C LYS A 218 -8.05 11.16 20.65
N HIS A 219 -7.88 12.22 19.87
CA HIS A 219 -6.59 12.82 19.64
C HIS A 219 -6.23 13.70 20.86
N VAL A 220 -5.10 13.43 21.50
CA VAL A 220 -4.72 14.13 22.74
C VAL A 220 -3.58 15.10 22.50
N LEU A 221 -2.57 14.68 21.73
CA LEU A 221 -1.37 15.46 21.47
C LEU A 221 -0.90 15.26 20.03
N SER A 222 -0.88 16.36 19.27
CA SER A 222 -0.23 16.44 17.95
C SER A 222 1.28 16.23 18.07
N LEU A 223 1.89 15.77 16.97
CA LEU A 223 3.32 15.47 16.91
C LEU A 223 4.18 16.68 17.29
N THR A 224 4.89 16.56 18.40
CA THR A 224 5.72 17.63 18.98
C THR A 224 7.11 17.11 19.36
N ASN A 225 8.07 18.02 19.46
CA ASN A 225 9.41 17.75 19.99
C ASN A 225 9.50 17.97 21.51
N ASN A 226 8.39 18.31 22.18
CA ASN A 226 8.34 18.56 23.62
C ASN A 226 7.84 17.32 24.40
N GLY A 227 8.76 16.54 24.96
CA GLY A 227 8.44 15.34 25.74
C GLY A 227 7.81 15.62 27.10
N SER A 228 8.04 16.79 27.68
CA SER A 228 7.39 17.18 28.92
C SER A 228 5.88 17.37 28.71
N LEU A 229 5.49 17.94 27.56
CA LEU A 229 4.08 18.07 27.18
C LEU A 229 3.40 16.70 27.00
N PHE A 230 4.12 15.71 26.46
CA PHE A 230 3.64 14.34 26.39
C PHE A 230 3.34 13.78 27.78
N ASN A 231 4.31 13.83 28.69
CA ASN A 231 4.12 13.32 30.06
C ASN A 231 2.98 14.04 30.79
N GLU A 232 2.86 15.36 30.62
CA GLU A 232 1.78 16.15 31.23
C GLU A 232 0.40 15.71 30.72
N LEU A 233 0.21 15.61 29.41
CA LEU A 233 -1.09 15.28 28.83
C LEU A 233 -1.48 13.82 29.03
N VAL A 234 -0.52 12.89 28.95
CA VAL A 234 -0.75 11.47 29.30
C VAL A 234 -1.08 11.33 30.78
N GLY A 235 -0.41 12.10 31.64
CA GLY A 235 -0.70 12.16 33.08
C GLY A 235 -2.13 12.57 33.45
N LYS A 236 -2.79 13.33 32.57
CA LYS A 236 -4.19 13.79 32.73
C LYS A 236 -5.22 12.83 32.15
N GLN A 237 -4.81 11.76 31.46
CA GLN A 237 -5.79 10.81 30.92
C GLN A 237 -6.33 9.90 32.01
N GLU A 238 -7.59 9.53 31.87
CA GLU A 238 -8.30 8.62 32.77
C GLU A 238 -8.74 7.38 31.97
N ILE A 239 -8.82 6.26 32.67
CA ILE A 239 -9.26 4.98 32.11
C ILE A 239 -10.79 5.00 31.92
N SER A 240 -11.25 4.32 30.89
CA SER A 240 -12.66 4.10 30.58
C SER A 240 -13.00 2.61 30.61
N GLY A 241 -14.10 2.21 29.97
CA GLY A 241 -14.46 0.81 29.79
C GLY A 241 -15.69 0.62 28.93
N ASN A 242 -15.83 -0.60 28.42
CA ASN A 242 -16.88 -1.11 27.55
C ASN A 242 -17.39 -2.46 28.10
N LEU A 243 -18.20 -3.18 27.32
CA LEU A 243 -18.86 -4.42 27.75
C LEU A 243 -18.16 -5.68 27.21
N ASP A 244 -17.77 -5.66 25.95
CA ASP A 244 -17.10 -6.74 25.27
C ASP A 244 -15.58 -6.69 25.43
N SER A 245 -14.90 -7.73 24.94
CA SER A 245 -13.45 -7.87 25.08
C SER A 245 -12.66 -7.30 23.90
N PRO A 246 -13.05 -7.47 22.61
CA PRO A 246 -12.36 -6.78 21.53
C PRO A 246 -12.64 -5.28 21.58
N GLU A 247 -11.66 -4.48 21.13
CA GLU A 247 -11.73 -3.01 21.21
C GLU A 247 -11.79 -2.35 19.82
N GLY A 248 -12.22 -1.09 19.80
CA GLY A 248 -12.49 -0.28 18.61
C GLY A 248 -11.25 0.36 17.97
N GLY A 249 -10.07 -0.22 18.20
CA GLY A 249 -8.79 0.39 17.84
C GLY A 249 -8.58 0.66 16.34
N PHE A 250 -9.28 -0.04 15.45
CA PHE A 250 -9.16 0.16 14.00
C PHE A 250 -9.80 1.48 13.52
N ASP A 251 -10.84 1.97 14.19
CA ASP A 251 -11.37 3.31 13.91
C ASP A 251 -10.30 4.37 14.22
N ALA A 252 -9.61 4.20 15.34
CA ALA A 252 -8.55 5.11 15.76
C ALA A 252 -7.34 5.08 14.81
N ILE A 253 -6.90 3.89 14.37
CA ILE A 253 -5.83 3.75 13.37
C ILE A 253 -6.21 4.49 12.07
N MET A 254 -7.45 4.33 11.61
CA MET A 254 -7.93 5.00 10.40
C MET A 254 -7.86 6.53 10.55
N GLN A 255 -8.40 7.08 11.65
CA GLN A 255 -8.37 8.53 11.88
C GLN A 255 -6.94 9.06 12.02
N VAL A 256 -6.04 8.35 12.71
CA VAL A 256 -4.63 8.75 12.85
C VAL A 256 -3.89 8.73 11.51
N ALA A 257 -4.24 7.80 10.62
CA ALA A 257 -3.74 7.84 9.26
C ALA A 257 -4.27 9.11 8.56
N VAL A 258 -5.58 9.20 8.33
CA VAL A 258 -6.14 10.16 7.36
C VAL A 258 -6.22 11.60 7.85
N CYS A 259 -6.14 11.85 9.16
CA CYS A 259 -6.17 13.20 9.74
C CYS A 259 -4.79 13.88 9.87
N GLY A 260 -3.77 13.42 9.14
CA GLY A 260 -2.52 14.16 8.95
C GLY A 260 -2.44 14.71 7.54
N GLY A 261 -2.28 16.02 7.40
CA GLY A 261 -2.45 16.75 6.13
C GLY A 261 -1.71 16.15 4.94
N CYS A 262 -2.38 16.13 3.78
CA CYS A 262 -1.97 15.70 2.41
C CYS A 262 -1.07 14.48 2.19
N GLY A 263 -0.59 13.79 3.22
CA GLY A 263 0.43 12.76 3.05
C GLY A 263 -0.11 11.38 2.68
N LEU A 264 -1.40 11.26 2.34
CA LEU A 264 -2.14 10.00 2.20
C LEU A 264 -3.17 9.98 1.07
N LEU A 265 -3.32 11.06 0.30
CA LEU A 265 -4.20 11.08 -0.87
C LEU A 265 -3.35 10.92 -2.12
N CYS A 266 -3.42 9.74 -2.74
CA CYS A 266 -2.95 9.55 -4.10
C CYS A 266 -3.68 10.56 -5.02
N GLU A 267 -2.96 11.53 -5.57
CA GLU A 267 -3.46 12.33 -6.69
C GLU A 267 -3.74 11.38 -7.87
N GLY A 268 -5.00 11.32 -8.32
CA GLY A 268 -5.38 10.69 -9.61
C GLY A 268 -6.41 9.56 -9.58
N ALA A 269 -7.04 9.22 -8.45
CA ALA A 269 -8.16 8.27 -8.46
C ALA A 269 -9.47 8.97 -8.92
N GLU A 270 -9.65 9.10 -10.23
CA GLU A 270 -10.97 9.39 -10.79
C GLU A 270 -11.95 8.28 -10.40
N GLN A 271 -13.14 8.70 -9.97
CA GLN A 271 -14.24 7.91 -9.41
C GLN A 271 -14.37 6.49 -9.99
N LEU A 272 -13.99 5.49 -9.19
CA LEU A 272 -14.63 4.18 -9.23
C LEU A 272 -15.37 3.97 -7.91
N GLN A 273 -16.70 3.92 -8.00
CA GLN A 273 -17.56 3.50 -6.89
C GLN A 273 -17.12 2.12 -6.42
N GLY A 274 -16.45 2.09 -5.27
CA GLY A 274 -15.99 0.88 -4.60
C GLY A 274 -14.48 0.70 -4.63
N SER A 275 -13.77 1.27 -3.65
CA SER A 275 -12.51 0.71 -3.17
C SER A 275 -12.10 1.33 -1.84
N CYS A 276 -11.99 0.49 -0.81
CA CYS A 276 -11.31 0.86 0.44
C CYS A 276 -9.84 1.12 0.07
N HIS A 277 -9.37 2.34 0.28
CA HIS A 277 -7.97 2.69 0.08
C HIS A 277 -7.14 1.85 1.06
N ARG A 278 -6.29 0.96 0.52
CA ARG A 278 -5.53 -0.02 1.31
C ARG A 278 -4.54 0.68 2.22
N ILE A 279 -4.79 0.67 3.53
CA ILE A 279 -3.74 0.81 4.53
C ILE A 279 -3.05 -0.54 4.62
N THR A 280 -1.82 -0.63 4.14
CA THR A 280 -1.01 -1.85 4.29
C THR A 280 -0.46 -1.90 5.72
N VAL A 281 -1.13 -2.65 6.60
CA VAL A 281 -0.62 -2.97 7.94
C VAL A 281 0.46 -4.04 7.79
N CYS A 282 1.74 -3.65 7.85
CA CYS A 282 2.84 -4.61 7.91
C CYS A 282 2.92 -5.24 9.30
N TRP A 283 2.61 -6.54 9.40
CA TRP A 283 2.77 -7.33 10.60
C TRP A 283 4.25 -7.66 10.83
N SER A 284 4.80 -7.29 11.98
CA SER A 284 6.02 -7.90 12.50
C SER A 284 5.66 -8.72 13.74
N CYS A 285 5.09 -9.91 13.55
CA CYS A 285 5.01 -10.91 14.61
C CYS A 285 6.37 -11.61 14.70
N ARG A 286 7.17 -11.28 15.72
CA ARG A 286 8.26 -12.17 16.13
C ARG A 286 7.64 -13.31 16.94
N SER A 287 7.22 -14.38 16.26
CA SER A 287 6.96 -15.65 16.95
C SER A 287 8.31 -16.35 17.14
N ASP A 288 8.95 -16.17 18.29
CA ASP A 288 9.94 -17.18 18.71
C ASP A 288 9.16 -18.39 19.21
N ARG A 289 9.06 -19.42 18.36
CA ARG A 289 8.62 -20.75 18.76
C ARG A 289 9.69 -21.36 19.68
N SER A 290 9.52 -21.21 20.97
CA SER A 290 9.92 -22.21 21.97
C SER A 290 9.28 -21.90 23.32
N GLY A 291 8.16 -22.58 23.60
CA GLY A 291 7.61 -22.88 24.92
C GLY A 291 7.68 -21.78 25.99
N ASP A 292 6.64 -20.94 26.06
CA ASP A 292 6.36 -20.15 27.26
C ASP A 292 4.96 -20.56 27.79
N PRO A 293 4.82 -21.10 29.02
CA PRO A 293 3.55 -21.59 29.56
C PRO A 293 2.72 -20.52 30.25
N TRP A 294 2.93 -19.23 29.96
CA TRP A 294 2.11 -18.12 30.45
C TRP A 294 1.47 -17.40 29.27
N GLY A 295 0.15 -17.58 29.12
CA GLY A 295 -0.67 -16.95 28.09
C GLY A 295 -0.81 -15.45 28.31
N ASP A 296 0.13 -14.69 27.78
CA ASP A 296 0.17 -13.24 27.89
C ASP A 296 -0.05 -12.62 26.50
N ASN A 297 -1.27 -12.15 26.22
CA ASN A 297 -1.67 -11.52 24.95
C ASN A 297 -1.15 -10.07 24.79
N ARG A 298 -0.21 -9.63 25.62
CA ARG A 298 0.37 -8.28 25.56
C ARG A 298 1.26 -8.13 24.32
N GLY A 299 0.77 -7.43 23.30
CA GLY A 299 1.47 -7.21 22.04
C GLY A 299 1.64 -5.72 21.72
N LEU A 300 2.86 -5.31 21.35
CA LEU A 300 3.11 -3.99 20.77
C LEU A 300 3.07 -4.12 19.24
N LEU A 301 2.05 -3.57 18.59
CA LEU A 301 1.99 -3.53 17.13
C LEU A 301 2.57 -2.21 16.63
N VAL A 302 3.70 -2.28 15.92
CA VAL A 302 4.24 -1.14 15.18
C VAL A 302 3.65 -1.16 13.77
N VAL A 303 2.69 -0.28 13.52
CA VAL A 303 2.11 -0.08 12.19
C VAL A 303 2.98 0.93 11.45
N CYS A 304 3.64 0.47 10.38
CA CYS A 304 4.26 1.38 9.43
C CYS A 304 3.15 1.94 8.53
N VAL A 305 2.82 3.22 8.70
CA VAL A 305 1.88 3.91 7.81
C VAL A 305 2.66 4.29 6.54
N THR A 306 2.67 3.38 5.56
CA THR A 306 3.28 3.63 4.24
C THR A 306 2.21 3.73 3.18
N GLU A 307 2.42 4.66 2.24
CA GLU A 307 1.66 4.72 0.99
C GLU A 307 2.02 3.52 0.09
N GLN A 308 1.01 2.93 -0.56
CA GLN A 308 1.20 2.05 -1.70
C GLN A 308 0.60 2.76 -2.92
N CYS A 309 1.43 3.46 -3.69
CA CYS A 309 1.00 4.00 -4.98
C CYS A 309 0.84 2.81 -5.95
N ASP A 310 -0.38 2.33 -6.16
CA ASP A 310 -0.65 1.43 -7.28
C ASP A 310 -0.48 2.24 -8.58
N GLY A 311 0.32 1.71 -9.51
CA GLY A 311 0.82 2.43 -10.67
C GLY A 311 -0.28 3.02 -11.55
N VAL A 312 -0.20 4.33 -11.77
CA VAL A 312 -1.07 5.05 -12.72
C VAL A 312 -0.68 4.67 -14.15
N VAL A 313 -1.59 4.03 -14.88
CA VAL A 313 -1.52 3.92 -16.34
C VAL A 313 -2.16 5.19 -16.91
N VAL A 314 -1.32 6.12 -17.38
CA VAL A 314 -1.79 7.36 -18.03
C VAL A 314 -2.33 7.03 -19.43
N PRO A 315 -3.58 7.38 -19.79
CA PRO A 315 -4.09 7.18 -21.13
C PRO A 315 -3.38 8.11 -22.15
N PRO A 316 -3.28 7.71 -23.43
CA PRO A 316 -2.40 8.35 -24.39
C PRO A 316 -3.07 9.48 -25.15
N TYR A 317 -3.65 10.49 -24.48
CA TYR A 317 -4.06 11.71 -25.17
C TYR A 317 -3.80 12.94 -24.30
N GLY A 318 -2.83 13.73 -24.72
CA GLY A 318 -2.45 14.97 -24.06
C GLY A 318 -3.46 16.08 -24.30
N LEU A 319 -3.81 16.77 -23.22
CA LEU A 319 -4.32 18.13 -23.26
C LEU A 319 -3.46 18.98 -22.33
N THR A 320 -2.90 20.01 -22.94
CA THR A 320 -2.01 21.00 -22.34
C THR A 320 -2.83 22.06 -21.61
N THR A 321 -2.74 22.10 -20.29
CA THR A 321 -2.77 23.34 -19.49
C THR A 321 -1.98 23.08 -18.22
N ALA A 322 -0.83 23.74 -18.10
CA ALA A 322 -0.09 23.83 -16.86
C ALA A 322 -0.82 24.79 -15.93
N GLU A 323 -1.79 24.27 -15.18
CA GLU A 323 -2.26 24.92 -13.97
C GLU A 323 -1.45 24.35 -12.81
N THR A 324 -0.89 25.26 -12.02
CA THR A 324 -0.22 24.94 -10.77
C THR A 324 -1.29 24.51 -9.78
N GLU A 325 -1.64 23.22 -9.79
CA GLU A 325 -2.40 22.64 -8.69
C GLU A 325 -1.50 22.63 -7.46
N THR A 326 -1.61 23.69 -6.65
CA THR A 326 -1.36 23.56 -5.21
C THR A 326 -2.31 22.47 -4.72
N SER A 327 -1.77 21.35 -4.25
CA SER A 327 -2.52 20.26 -3.64
C SER A 327 -3.31 20.80 -2.44
N ILE A 328 -4.57 21.16 -2.66
CA ILE A 328 -5.50 21.54 -1.61
C ILE A 328 -5.95 20.22 -0.96
N CYS A 329 -5.30 19.85 0.13
CA CYS A 329 -5.80 18.82 1.03
C CYS A 329 -7.10 19.37 1.64
N PRO A 330 -8.25 18.70 1.47
CA PRO A 330 -9.47 19.14 2.10
C PRO A 330 -9.49 18.85 3.62
N ASP A 331 -8.65 17.90 4.08
CA ASP A 331 -8.65 17.45 5.47
C ASP A 331 -7.66 18.22 6.35
N PRO A 332 -8.05 18.61 7.58
CA PRO A 332 -7.21 19.36 8.50
C PRO A 332 -6.00 18.54 8.97
N ASP A 333 -4.82 19.17 9.01
CA ASP A 333 -3.59 18.57 9.56
C ASP A 333 -3.63 18.57 11.10
N LEU A 334 -4.35 17.60 11.68
CA LEU A 334 -4.55 17.49 13.12
C LEU A 334 -3.42 16.71 13.79
N ILE A 335 -2.97 15.62 13.16
CA ILE A 335 -1.93 14.76 13.73
C ILE A 335 -0.54 15.40 13.62
N GLY A 336 -0.26 16.11 12.51
CA GLY A 336 1.02 16.79 12.26
C GLY A 336 2.10 15.90 11.64
N TRP A 337 1.70 14.91 10.82
CA TRP A 337 2.61 13.99 10.15
C TRP A 337 3.52 14.75 9.17
N ARG A 338 4.83 14.56 9.28
CA ARG A 338 5.78 15.06 8.27
C ARG A 338 6.01 14.02 7.18
N ASN A 339 6.62 14.43 6.08
CA ASN A 339 7.09 13.52 5.04
C ASN A 339 8.44 12.89 5.42
N VAL A 340 8.41 12.08 6.49
CA VAL A 340 9.57 11.44 7.13
C VAL A 340 9.19 10.02 7.58
N THR A 341 10.00 9.34 8.39
CA THR A 341 9.61 8.03 8.94
C THR A 341 8.39 8.21 9.85
N ARG A 342 7.28 7.55 9.54
CA ARG A 342 6.05 7.57 10.35
C ARG A 342 5.90 6.25 11.08
N LEU A 343 5.92 6.29 12.41
CA LEU A 343 5.74 5.13 13.28
C LEU A 343 4.43 5.30 14.05
N LEU A 344 3.47 4.40 13.84
CA LEU A 344 2.29 4.30 14.67
C LEU A 344 2.48 3.14 15.64
N VAL A 345 2.58 3.46 16.93
CA VAL A 345 2.64 2.46 17.99
C VAL A 345 1.23 2.20 18.48
N PHE A 346 0.71 1.01 18.24
CA PHE A 346 -0.59 0.57 18.70
C PHE A 346 -0.42 -0.36 19.90
N SER A 347 -0.98 0.04 21.05
CA SER A 347 -0.83 -0.65 22.33
C SER A 347 -2.19 -1.00 22.92
N THR A 348 -2.48 -2.30 23.03
CA THR A 348 -3.70 -2.88 23.62
C THR A 348 -3.36 -4.23 24.26
N ASP A 349 -4.15 -4.66 25.24
CA ASP A 349 -4.08 -6.00 25.83
C ASP A 349 -5.24 -6.92 25.38
N ALA A 350 -6.00 -6.47 24.37
CA ALA A 350 -7.20 -7.11 23.87
C ALA A 350 -7.18 -7.36 22.34
N GLY A 351 -8.19 -8.09 21.86
CA GLY A 351 -8.44 -8.25 20.43
C GLY A 351 -8.98 -6.97 19.79
N PHE A 352 -9.21 -6.98 18.48
CA PHE A 352 -9.74 -5.82 17.75
C PHE A 352 -11.02 -6.17 16.98
N HIS A 353 -11.96 -5.23 16.93
CA HIS A 353 -13.11 -5.33 16.03
C HIS A 353 -12.73 -5.04 14.58
N PHE A 354 -13.32 -5.79 13.66
CA PHE A 354 -13.09 -5.62 12.22
C PHE A 354 -14.42 -5.48 11.46
N ALA A 355 -14.31 -5.33 10.14
CA ALA A 355 -15.49 -5.16 9.28
C ALA A 355 -16.50 -6.28 9.43
N GLY A 356 -17.76 -5.92 9.60
CA GLY A 356 -18.85 -6.86 9.80
C GLY A 356 -19.34 -6.90 11.25
N ASP A 357 -18.47 -6.64 12.23
CA ASP A 357 -18.86 -6.58 13.65
C ASP A 357 -19.85 -5.45 13.90
N GLY A 358 -19.67 -4.32 13.19
CA GLY A 358 -20.58 -3.17 13.19
C GLY A 358 -22.05 -3.51 12.93
N LYS A 359 -22.33 -4.60 12.22
CA LYS A 359 -23.70 -5.05 11.92
C LYS A 359 -24.48 -5.38 13.19
N LEU A 360 -23.81 -5.82 14.26
CA LEU A 360 -24.43 -6.09 15.56
C LEU A 360 -25.01 -4.82 16.19
N GLY A 361 -24.37 -3.67 16.00
CA GLY A 361 -24.84 -2.35 16.44
C GLY A 361 -25.67 -1.59 15.41
N GLY A 362 -26.11 -2.23 14.32
CA GLY A 362 -26.87 -1.57 13.25
C GLY A 362 -26.02 -0.71 12.31
N ILE A 363 -24.70 -0.77 12.41
CA ILE A 363 -23.76 0.00 11.60
C ILE A 363 -23.45 -0.79 10.32
N VAL A 364 -24.05 -0.36 9.21
CA VAL A 364 -23.98 -1.07 7.93
C VAL A 364 -23.26 -0.30 6.82
N LEU A 365 -22.79 0.91 7.12
CA LEU A 365 -22.06 1.74 6.17
C LEU A 365 -20.55 1.52 6.31
N PRO A 366 -19.84 1.15 5.23
CA PRO A 366 -18.40 0.98 5.28
C PRO A 366 -17.69 2.29 5.65
N ASN A 367 -16.55 2.19 6.33
CA ASN A 367 -15.66 3.33 6.55
C ASN A 367 -15.31 4.00 5.22
N ASP A 368 -15.44 5.32 5.17
CA ASP A 368 -15.21 6.14 3.98
C ASP A 368 -13.75 6.57 3.79
N GLY A 369 -12.86 6.24 4.74
CA GLY A 369 -11.44 6.58 4.71
C GLY A 369 -11.17 8.07 4.86
N LYS A 370 -12.07 8.83 5.50
CA LYS A 370 -11.92 10.28 5.68
C LYS A 370 -11.75 10.68 7.14
N CYS A 371 -11.24 11.90 7.33
CA CYS A 371 -11.09 12.49 8.66
C CYS A 371 -12.44 13.00 9.17
N HIS A 372 -12.88 12.51 10.33
CA HIS A 372 -14.13 12.90 10.99
C HIS A 372 -13.89 13.28 12.45
N MET A 373 -12.94 14.18 12.64
CA MET A 373 -12.55 14.67 13.96
C MET A 373 -13.22 16.02 14.25
N GLN A 374 -13.87 16.12 15.40
CA GLN A 374 -14.40 17.38 15.93
C GLN A 374 -13.93 17.54 17.37
N ASP A 375 -13.35 18.68 17.71
CA ASP A 375 -12.79 18.95 19.04
C ASP A 375 -11.86 17.83 19.53
N ASN A 376 -11.04 17.31 18.61
CA ASN A 376 -10.12 16.19 18.82
C ASN A 376 -10.77 14.84 19.18
N MET A 377 -12.07 14.67 18.92
CA MET A 377 -12.81 13.42 19.11
C MET A 377 -13.32 12.89 17.77
N TYR A 378 -13.28 11.57 17.58
CA TYR A 378 -13.92 10.93 16.42
C TYR A 378 -15.44 10.86 16.62
N THR A 379 -16.20 11.49 15.72
CA THR A 379 -17.65 11.66 15.87
C THR A 379 -18.48 10.61 15.13
N MET A 380 -17.90 9.94 14.13
CA MET A 380 -18.64 9.06 13.21
C MET A 380 -18.55 7.56 13.54
N SER A 381 -18.10 7.21 14.75
CA SER A 381 -17.96 5.82 15.22
C SER A 381 -19.26 5.02 15.23
N HIS A 382 -20.39 5.70 15.42
CA HIS A 382 -21.75 5.14 15.40
C HIS A 382 -22.35 5.02 13.99
N TYR A 383 -21.68 5.57 12.96
CA TYR A 383 -22.20 5.65 11.60
C TYR A 383 -21.44 4.73 10.63
N TYR A 384 -20.13 4.59 10.80
CA TYR A 384 -19.26 3.77 9.94
C TYR A 384 -18.72 2.52 10.65
N PHE A 385 -18.68 1.39 9.94
CA PHE A 385 -18.00 0.17 10.39
C PHE A 385 -16.60 0.04 9.76
N ASN A 386 -15.67 -0.68 10.41
CA ASN A 386 -14.26 -0.80 9.99
C ASN A 386 -14.08 -1.34 8.54
N CYS A 387 -12.99 -1.03 7.86
CA CYS A 387 -12.71 -1.61 6.52
C CYS A 387 -12.46 -3.13 6.60
N LYS A 388 -12.89 -3.88 5.58
CA LYS A 388 -12.61 -5.33 5.47
C LYS A 388 -11.10 -5.55 5.32
N SER A 389 -10.55 -6.43 6.15
CA SER A 389 -9.15 -6.89 6.10
C SER A 389 -8.84 -7.60 4.78
#